data_AF-A0A658NKR5-F1
#
_entry.id   AF-A0A658NKR5-F1
#
_cell.length_a   1.000
_cell.length_b   1.000
_cell.length_c   1.000
_cell.angle_alpha   90.00
_cell.angle_beta   90.00
_cell.angle_gamma   90.00
#
_symmetry.space_group_name_H-M   'P 1'
#
loop_
_entity.id
_entity.type
_entity.pdbx_description
1 polymer ?
#
loop_
_entity_poly.entity_id
_entity_poly.type
_entity_poly.pdbx_seq_one_letter_code
_entity_poly.pdbx_strand_id
1 'polypeptide(L)'
;ASDGVFGVTPPPAGRKLRELFFNAHYVEDHSVILYALGLPDFVVGPEANPAVRNVVGLINAVGAETGREVLRRRGLAVKIFELLGGKPN
;
A
#
# COMPACT_ATOMS: atom_id res chain seq x y z
N ALA A 1 -19.33 0.78 -12.01
CA ALA A 1 -20.69 1.33 -12.04
C ALA A 1 -21.19 1.53 -13.46
N SER A 2 -20.56 2.41 -14.26
CA SER A 2 -21.04 2.75 -15.62
C SER A 2 -21.12 1.56 -16.59
N ASP A 3 -20.14 0.65 -16.58
CA ASP A 3 -20.19 -0.55 -17.44
C ASP A 3 -21.48 -1.37 -17.22
N GLY A 4 -21.91 -1.50 -15.97
CA GLY A 4 -23.16 -2.19 -15.61
C GLY A 4 -24.42 -1.43 -16.01
N VAL A 5 -24.39 -0.08 -15.96
CA VAL A 5 -25.50 0.77 -16.42
C VAL A 5 -25.71 0.63 -17.93
N PHE A 6 -24.63 0.60 -18.70
CA PHE A 6 -24.69 0.49 -20.17
C PHE A 6 -24.71 -0.96 -20.68
N GLY A 7 -24.71 -1.96 -19.79
CA GLY A 7 -24.72 -3.38 -20.17
C GLY A 7 -23.48 -3.82 -20.96
N VAL A 8 -22.35 -3.13 -20.80
CA VAL A 8 -21.11 -3.42 -21.52
C VAL A 8 -20.16 -4.26 -20.68
N THR A 9 -19.48 -5.20 -21.33
CA THR A 9 -18.40 -5.97 -20.71
C THR A 9 -17.06 -5.52 -21.30
N PRO A 10 -16.12 -4.98 -20.49
CA PRO A 10 -14.80 -4.62 -20.99
C PRO A 10 -14.08 -5.82 -21.60
N PRO A 11 -13.23 -5.65 -22.62
CA PRO A 11 -12.45 -6.74 -23.20
C PRO A 11 -11.55 -7.41 -22.14
N PRO A 12 -11.13 -8.67 -22.34
CA PRO A 12 -10.34 -9.42 -21.35
C PRO A 12 -9.09 -8.68 -20.84
N ALA A 13 -8.38 -7.96 -21.72
CA ALA A 13 -7.23 -7.14 -21.35
C ALA A 13 -7.61 -6.03 -20.36
N GLY A 14 -8.71 -5.30 -20.62
CA GLY A 14 -9.17 -4.21 -19.76
C GLY A 14 -9.55 -4.69 -18.35
N ARG A 15 -10.17 -5.87 -18.23
CA ARG A 15 -10.49 -6.46 -16.92
C ARG A 15 -9.23 -6.83 -16.14
N LYS A 16 -8.27 -7.51 -16.79
CA LYS A 16 -7.00 -7.92 -16.16
C LYS A 16 -6.18 -6.72 -15.68
N LEU A 17 -6.14 -5.63 -16.45
CA LEU A 17 -5.44 -4.40 -16.05
C LEU A 17 -6.09 -3.76 -14.82
N ARG A 18 -7.43 -3.72 -14.76
CA ARG A 18 -8.17 -3.21 -13.59
C ARG A 18 -7.94 -4.07 -12.35
N GLU A 19 -7.92 -5.39 -12.50
CA GLU A 19 -7.64 -6.33 -11.42
C GLU A 19 -6.19 -6.20 -10.92
N LEU A 20 -5.21 -6.07 -11.82
CA LEU A 20 -3.83 -5.80 -11.45
C LEU A 20 -3.69 -4.47 -10.68
N PHE A 21 -4.35 -3.41 -11.15
CA PHE A 21 -4.37 -2.12 -10.46
C PHE A 21 -4.97 -2.26 -9.04
N PHE A 22 -6.09 -2.97 -8.91
CA PHE A 22 -6.74 -3.21 -7.63
C PHE A 22 -5.85 -4.01 -6.66
N ASN A 23 -5.16 -5.04 -7.14
CA ASN A 23 -4.23 -5.82 -6.33
C ASN A 23 -3.01 -4.98 -5.90
N ALA A 24 -2.50 -4.10 -6.76
CA ALA A 24 -1.45 -3.15 -6.40
C ALA A 24 -1.96 -2.17 -5.32
N HIS A 25 -3.20 -1.70 -5.43
CA HIS A 25 -3.83 -0.86 -4.42
C HIS A 25 -3.92 -1.57 -3.07
N TYR A 26 -4.29 -2.84 -3.06
CA TYR A 26 -4.32 -3.64 -1.85
C TYR A 26 -2.96 -3.66 -1.13
N VAL A 27 -1.87 -3.89 -1.87
CA VAL A 27 -0.50 -3.90 -1.31
C VAL A 27 -0.11 -2.52 -0.80
N GLU A 28 -0.38 -1.47 -1.57
CA GLU A 28 -0.01 -0.11 -1.22
C GLU A 28 -0.73 0.37 0.05
N ASP A 29 -2.06 0.24 0.07
CA ASP A 29 -2.93 0.71 1.15
C ASP A 29 -2.66 -0.04 2.45
N HIS A 30 -2.59 -1.37 2.40
CA HIS A 30 -2.31 -2.17 3.62
C HIS A 30 -0.88 -1.98 4.11
N SER A 31 0.07 -1.65 3.23
CA SER A 31 1.41 -1.24 3.68
C SER A 31 1.34 0.05 4.50
N VAL A 32 0.48 1.01 4.15
CA VAL A 32 0.31 2.24 4.92
C VAL A 32 -0.42 1.96 6.23
N ILE A 33 -1.62 1.39 6.16
CA ILE A 33 -2.49 1.19 7.34
C ILE A 33 -1.80 0.30 8.36
N LEU A 34 -1.18 -0.81 7.92
CA LEU A 34 -0.50 -1.70 8.84
C LEU A 34 0.86 -1.12 9.24
N TYR A 35 1.78 -0.88 8.30
CA TYR A 35 3.16 -0.58 8.66
C TYR A 35 3.36 0.83 9.20
N ALA A 36 2.76 1.84 8.57
CA ALA A 36 2.97 3.23 9.00
C ALA A 36 2.06 3.64 10.17
N LEU A 37 0.82 3.12 10.23
CA LEU A 37 -0.19 3.58 11.17
C LEU A 37 -0.44 2.60 12.33
N GLY A 38 -0.62 1.30 12.07
CA GLY A 38 -1.01 0.33 13.10
C GLY A 38 0.15 -0.33 13.86
N LEU A 39 1.12 -0.89 13.15
CA LEU A 39 2.25 -1.64 13.72
C LEU A 39 3.10 -0.85 14.73
N PRO A 40 3.25 0.49 14.66
CA PRO A 40 3.91 1.21 15.74
C PRO A 40 3.28 0.93 17.12
N ASP A 41 1.95 0.82 17.21
CA ASP A 41 1.27 0.53 18.48
C ASP A 41 1.49 -0.92 18.96
N PHE A 42 1.59 -1.89 18.03
CA PHE A 42 1.74 -3.31 18.37
C PHE A 42 3.19 -3.76 18.60
N VAL A 43 4.16 -3.17 17.90
CA VAL A 43 5.57 -3.58 17.93
C VAL A 43 6.39 -2.71 18.87
N VAL A 44 6.21 -1.39 18.82
CA VAL A 44 6.88 -0.47 19.76
C VAL A 44 6.16 -0.49 21.10
N GLY A 45 4.83 -0.62 21.08
CA GLY A 45 3.97 -0.83 22.23
C GLY A 45 3.04 0.36 22.51
N PRO A 46 1.83 0.12 23.05
CA PRO A 46 0.84 1.18 23.28
C PRO A 46 1.29 2.18 24.36
N GLU A 47 2.06 1.72 25.36
CA GLU A 47 2.60 2.56 26.44
C GLU A 47 3.98 3.17 26.12
N ALA A 48 4.49 2.96 24.90
CA ALA A 48 5.76 3.55 24.48
C ALA A 48 5.68 5.08 24.44
N ASN A 49 6.83 5.74 24.67
CA ASN A 49 6.91 7.19 24.57
C ASN A 49 6.39 7.65 23.18
N PRO A 50 5.46 8.63 23.12
CA PRO A 50 4.89 9.10 21.85
C PRO A 50 5.93 9.52 20.81
N ALA A 51 7.12 9.97 21.25
CA ALA A 51 8.21 10.34 20.36
C ALA A 51 8.76 9.17 19.51
N VAL A 52 8.58 7.92 19.95
CA VAL A 52 9.04 6.71 19.25
C VAL A 52 7.89 5.81 18.78
N ARG A 53 6.65 6.06 19.21
CA ARG A 53 5.48 5.28 18.77
C ARG A 53 4.95 5.76 17.40
N ASN A 54 5.81 5.67 16.39
CA ASN A 54 5.55 6.07 15.01
C ASN A 54 6.37 5.21 14.03
N VAL A 55 6.21 5.45 12.72
CA VAL A 55 6.87 4.65 11.67
C VAL A 55 8.40 4.63 11.78
N VAL A 56 9.03 5.71 12.27
CA VAL A 56 10.50 5.76 12.43
C VAL A 56 10.92 4.85 13.59
N GLY A 57 10.21 4.91 14.72
CA GLY A 57 10.49 4.01 15.84
C GLY A 57 10.19 2.55 15.53
N LEU A 58 9.17 2.27 14.71
CA LEU A 58 8.95 0.92 14.18
C LEU A 58 10.15 0.43 13.37
N ILE A 59 10.64 1.23 12.41
CA ILE A 59 11.83 0.87 11.60
C ILE A 59 13.05 0.61 12.48
N ASN A 60 13.24 1.41 13.54
CA ASN A 60 14.32 1.18 14.50
C ASN A 60 14.14 -0.15 15.27
N ALA A 61 12.90 -0.51 15.61
CA ALA A 61 12.60 -1.75 16.32
C ALA A 61 12.74 -3.01 15.45
N VAL A 62 12.29 -2.96 14.18
CA VAL A 62 12.31 -4.13 13.26
C VAL A 62 13.56 -4.20 12.37
N GLY A 63 14.39 -3.15 12.39
CA GLY A 63 15.61 -3.03 11.59
C GLY A 63 15.42 -2.31 10.25
N ALA A 64 16.45 -1.58 9.85
CA ALA A 64 16.45 -0.77 8.62
C ALA A 64 16.32 -1.59 7.33
N GLU A 65 16.80 -2.83 7.32
CA GLU A 65 16.65 -3.74 6.17
C GLU A 65 15.17 -4.08 5.92
N THR A 66 14.47 -4.52 6.97
CA THR A 66 13.04 -4.81 6.95
C THR A 66 12.23 -3.58 6.52
N GLY A 67 12.51 -2.43 7.14
CA GLY A 67 11.83 -1.17 6.80
C GLY A 67 12.04 -0.76 5.35
N ARG A 68 13.25 -0.89 4.83
CA ARG A 68 13.56 -0.61 3.42
C ARG A 68 12.80 -1.54 2.49
N GLU A 69 12.73 -2.83 2.80
CA GLU A 69 12.05 -3.80 1.94
C GLU A 69 10.54 -3.53 1.85
N VAL A 70 9.88 -3.19 2.98
CA VAL A 70 8.46 -2.82 2.99
C VAL A 70 8.22 -1.57 2.15
N LEU A 71 9.01 -0.52 2.37
CA LEU A 71 8.89 0.74 1.62
C LEU A 71 9.15 0.54 0.12
N ARG A 72 10.11 -0.31 -0.24
CA ARG A 72 10.41 -0.65 -1.64
C ARG A 72 9.21 -1.34 -2.30
N ARG A 73 8.60 -2.33 -1.64
CA ARG A 73 7.41 -3.02 -2.16
C ARG A 73 6.22 -2.07 -2.35
N ARG A 74 5.99 -1.19 -1.37
CA ARG A 74 4.98 -0.13 -1.51
C ARG A 74 5.29 0.78 -2.70
N GLY A 75 6.53 1.21 -2.88
CA GLY A 75 6.96 2.02 -4.02
C GLY A 75 6.73 1.34 -5.37
N LEU A 76 6.95 0.02 -5.45
CA LEU A 76 6.64 -0.76 -6.66
C LEU A 76 5.13 -0.84 -6.93
N ALA A 77 4.30 -0.96 -5.89
CA ALA A 77 2.86 -0.92 -6.04
C ALA A 77 2.39 0.44 -6.59
N VAL A 78 2.92 1.55 -6.06
CA VAL A 78 2.66 2.90 -6.59
C VAL A 78 3.15 3.04 -8.03
N LYS A 79 4.27 2.41 -8.40
CA LYS A 79 4.75 2.40 -9.78
C LYS A 79 3.76 1.72 -10.74
N ILE A 80 3.04 0.70 -10.28
CA ILE A 80 1.96 0.08 -11.08
C ILE A 80 0.82 1.09 -11.30
N PHE A 81 0.48 1.93 -10.31
CA PHE A 81 -0.50 3.00 -10.54
C PHE A 81 -0.02 3.96 -11.59
N GLU A 82 1.27 4.29 -11.57
CA GLU A 82 1.84 5.22 -12.54
C GLU A 82 1.73 4.66 -13.97
N LEU A 83 2.10 3.39 -14.15
CA LEU A 83 2.09 2.72 -15.45
C LEU A 83 0.68 2.51 -16.01
N LEU A 84 -0.31 2.25 -15.16
CA LEU A 84 -1.66 1.87 -15.59
C LEU A 84 -2.69 3.00 -15.50
N GLY A 85 -2.50 3.93 -14.56
CA GLY A 85 -3.45 4.99 -14.23
C GLY A 85 -2.91 6.42 -14.41
N GLY A 86 -1.64 6.59 -14.80
CA GLY A 86 -1.06 7.91 -15.08
C GLY A 86 -0.26 8.47 -13.90
N LYS A 87 -0.64 9.60 -13.31
CA LYS A 87 0.09 10.15 -12.15
C LYS A 87 -0.58 9.71 -10.85
N PRO A 88 0.13 8.99 -9.95
CA PRO A 88 -0.38 8.78 -8.60
C PRO A 88 -0.42 10.13 -7.87
N ASN A 89 -1.56 10.45 -7.24
CA ASN A 89 -1.75 11.65 -6.45
C ASN A 89 -1.05 11.55 -5.10
#